data_AF-A0A960NX25-F1
#
_entry.id   AF-A0A960NX25-F1
#
_cell.length_a   1.000
_cell.length_b   1.000
_cell.length_c   1.000
_cell.angle_alpha   90.00
_cell.angle_beta   90.00
_cell.angle_gamma   90.00
#
_symmetry.space_group_name_H-M   'P 1'
#
loop_
_entity.id
_entity.type
_entity.pdbx_description
1 polymer ?
#
loop_
_entity_poly.entity_id
_entity_poly.type
_entity_poly.pdbx_seq_one_letter_code
_entity_poly.pdbx_strand_id
1 'polypeptide(L)'
;MDKDGWRKFIRILSNIKDPKKLEELSKLLFTSEERESFAKRVRIIEELIKDEKTQREIAERYSISIAKITRGSNALKETSEEMKRDLKLIMRK
;
A
#
# COMPACT_ATOMS: atom_id res chain seq x y z
N MET A 1 -15.13 13.40 4.60
CA MET A 1 -14.46 12.91 3.38
C MET A 1 -15.30 13.31 2.19
N ASP A 2 -14.72 14.01 1.22
CA ASP A 2 -15.38 14.27 -0.07
C ASP A 2 -15.51 12.95 -0.85
N LYS A 3 -16.74 12.43 -0.91
CA LYS A 3 -17.04 11.15 -1.55
C LYS A 3 -16.97 11.24 -3.08
N ASP A 4 -17.24 12.41 -3.65
CA ASP A 4 -17.21 12.61 -5.10
C ASP A 4 -15.77 12.66 -5.62
N GLY A 5 -14.93 13.49 -5.00
CA GLY A 5 -13.50 13.54 -5.27
C GLY A 5 -12.83 12.17 -5.14
N TRP A 6 -13.13 11.43 -4.07
CA TRP A 6 -12.58 10.08 -3.89
C TRP A 6 -13.00 9.09 -4.98
N ARG A 7 -14.29 9.08 -5.37
CA ARG A 7 -14.77 8.21 -6.46
C ARG A 7 -14.13 8.57 -7.80
N LYS A 8 -13.95 9.87 -8.09
CA LYS A 8 -13.24 10.35 -9.28
C LYS A 8 -11.79 9.89 -9.30
N PHE A 9 -11.08 10.00 -8.17
CA PHE A 9 -9.72 9.50 -8.01
C PHE A 9 -9.62 8.00 -8.33
N ILE A 10 -10.48 7.16 -7.76
CA ILE A 10 -10.51 5.72 -8.05
C ILE A 10 -10.78 5.44 -9.53
N ARG A 11 -11.71 6.18 -10.16
CA ARG A 11 -12.00 6.05 -11.59
C ARG A 11 -10.81 6.43 -12.47
N ILE A 12 -10.06 7.47 -12.11
CA ILE A 12 -8.86 7.85 -12.85
C ILE A 12 -7.82 6.72 -12.79
N LEU A 13 -7.53 6.21 -11.58
CA LEU A 13 -6.56 5.12 -11.40
C LEU A 13 -6.93 3.86 -12.18
N SER A 14 -8.22 3.47 -12.21
CA SER A 14 -8.65 2.26 -12.89
C SER A 14 -8.59 2.32 -14.42
N ASN A 15 -8.49 3.52 -15.01
CA ASN A 15 -8.44 3.71 -16.47
C ASN A 15 -7.00 3.80 -17.01
N ILE A 16 -5.99 3.95 -16.15
CA ILE A 16 -4.59 4.06 -16.57
C ILE A 16 -3.91 2.69 -16.42
N LYS A 17 -3.61 2.05 -17.55
CA LYS A 17 -2.91 0.75 -17.60
C LYS A 17 -1.40 0.85 -17.71
N ASP A 18 -0.89 2.03 -18.08
CA ASP A 18 0.54 2.28 -18.28
C ASP A 18 1.19 2.74 -16.96
N PRO A 19 2.15 1.97 -16.40
CA PRO A 19 2.84 2.35 -15.17
C PRO A 19 3.55 3.70 -15.25
N LYS A 20 4.07 4.11 -16.43
CA LYS A 20 4.73 5.41 -16.58
C LYS A 20 3.76 6.56 -16.41
N LYS A 21 2.54 6.41 -16.95
CA LYS A 21 1.47 7.40 -16.76
C LYS A 21 0.96 7.44 -15.32
N LEU A 22 0.92 6.31 -14.62
CA LEU A 22 0.61 6.28 -13.18
C LEU A 22 1.69 6.98 -12.35
N GLU A 23 2.96 6.80 -12.68
CA GLU A 23 4.08 7.50 -12.04
C GLU A 23 3.95 9.03 -12.22
N GLU A 24 3.68 9.50 -13.44
CA GLU A 24 3.42 10.93 -13.72
C GLU A 24 2.21 11.46 -12.95
N LEU A 25 1.09 10.72 -12.95
CA LEU A 25 -0.10 11.08 -12.17
C LEU A 25 0.21 11.18 -10.67
N SER A 26 1.03 10.27 -10.14
CA SER A 26 1.42 10.29 -8.73
C SER A 26 2.25 11.53 -8.36
N LYS A 27 3.01 12.07 -9.32
CA LYS A 27 3.78 13.32 -9.15
C LYS A 27 2.88 14.56 -9.15
N LEU A 28 1.77 14.50 -9.85
CA LEU A 28 0.75 15.55 -9.87
C LEU A 28 -0.10 15.56 -8.59
N LEU A 29 -0.50 14.39 -8.09
CA LEU A 29 -1.48 14.28 -7.01
C LEU A 29 -0.90 14.27 -5.60
N PHE A 30 0.37 13.86 -5.45
CA PHE A 30 0.98 13.64 -4.15
C PHE A 30 2.28 14.42 -4.00
N THR A 31 2.65 14.72 -2.75
CA THR A 31 3.99 15.24 -2.44
C THR A 31 5.05 14.13 -2.46
N SER A 32 6.33 14.51 -2.41
CA SER A 32 7.45 13.58 -2.26
C SER A 32 7.32 12.71 -1.00
N GLU A 33 6.94 13.33 0.12
CA GLU A 33 6.82 12.70 1.42
C GLU A 33 5.65 11.72 1.45
N GLU A 34 4.55 12.06 0.78
CA GLU A 34 3.40 11.16 0.63
C GLU A 34 3.76 9.94 -0.20
N ARG A 35 4.47 10.11 -1.32
CA ARG A 35 4.97 8.98 -2.14
C ARG A 35 5.89 8.07 -1.34
N GLU A 36 6.81 8.63 -0.56
CA GLU A 36 7.68 7.84 0.32
C GLU A 36 6.87 7.10 1.40
N SER A 37 5.86 7.74 1.97
CA SER A 37 4.94 7.14 2.95
C SER A 37 4.16 5.98 2.34
N PHE A 38 3.65 6.11 1.11
CA PHE A 38 2.98 5.03 0.39
C PHE A 38 3.94 3.87 0.11
N ALA A 39 5.16 4.14 -0.37
CA ALA A 39 6.17 3.12 -0.62
C ALA A 39 6.50 2.31 0.64
N LYS A 40 6.69 2.97 1.80
CA LYS A 40 6.89 2.30 3.09
C LYS A 40 5.68 1.45 3.48
N ARG A 41 4.45 1.93 3.27
CA ARG A 41 3.23 1.16 3.55
C ARG A 41 3.12 -0.09 2.68
N VAL A 42 3.40 0.03 1.38
CA VAL A 42 3.42 -1.12 0.46
C VAL A 42 4.41 -2.17 0.97
N ARG A 43 5.61 -1.76 1.38
CA ARG A 43 6.63 -2.66 1.93
C ARG A 43 6.19 -3.37 3.21
N ILE A 44 5.51 -2.67 4.12
CA ILE A 44 4.96 -3.28 5.34
C ILE A 44 3.92 -4.33 4.98
N ILE A 45 2.98 -4.01 4.09
CA ILE A 45 1.92 -4.95 3.68
C ILE A 45 2.51 -6.17 2.98
N GLU A 46 3.53 -5.97 2.13
CA GLU A 46 4.25 -7.07 1.46
C GLU A 46 4.85 -8.05 2.48
N GLU A 47 5.56 -7.56 3.51
CA GLU A 47 6.17 -8.41 4.54
C GLU A 47 5.12 -9.10 5.43
N LEU A 48 4.02 -8.40 5.75
CA LEU A 48 2.90 -8.99 6.49
C LEU A 48 2.16 -10.08 5.70
N ILE A 49 2.07 -9.95 4.37
CA ILE A 49 1.45 -10.97 3.50
C ILE A 49 2.37 -12.19 3.33
N LYS A 50 3.69 -11.99 3.36
CA LYS A 50 4.66 -13.09 3.33
C LYS A 50 4.60 -13.93 4.61
N ASP A 51 4.33 -13.29 5.75
CA ASP A 51 4.19 -13.93 7.07
C ASP A 51 5.45 -14.70 7.51
N GLU A 52 6.63 -14.28 7.02
CA GLU A 52 7.94 -14.89 7.32
C GLU A 52 8.64 -14.22 8.50
N LYS A 53 8.19 -13.02 8.89
CA LYS A 53 8.80 -12.20 9.95
C LYS A 53 7.75 -11.73 10.93
N THR A 54 8.11 -11.67 12.20
CA THR A 54 7.31 -11.03 13.23
C THR A 54 7.19 -9.52 12.99
N GLN A 55 6.14 -8.90 13.53
CA GLN A 55 5.97 -7.44 13.43
C GLN A 55 7.16 -6.65 14.02
N ARG A 56 7.84 -7.21 15.03
CA ARG A 56 9.03 -6.60 15.64
C ARG A 56 10.22 -6.62 14.68
N GLU A 57 10.48 -7.75 14.03
CA GLU A 57 11.54 -7.86 13.02
C GLU A 57 11.29 -6.94 11.83
N ILE A 58 10.03 -6.79 11.40
CA ILE A 58 9.65 -5.83 10.33
C ILE A 58 9.91 -4.39 10.81
N ALA A 59 9.53 -4.04 12.04
CA ALA A 59 9.73 -2.72 12.61
C ALA A 59 11.22 -2.34 12.64
N GLU A 60 12.07 -3.24 13.12
CA GLU A 60 13.53 -3.06 13.19
C GLU A 60 14.14 -2.95 11.78
N ARG A 61 13.81 -3.89 10.89
CA ARG A 61 14.38 -3.94 9.53
C ARG A 61 14.11 -2.66 8.72
N TYR A 62 12.91 -2.10 8.85
CA TYR A 62 12.51 -0.93 8.07
C TYR A 62 12.63 0.38 8.84
N SER A 63 13.10 0.37 10.09
CA SER A 63 13.12 1.54 10.97
C SER A 63 11.75 2.22 11.08
N ILE A 64 10.70 1.39 11.25
CA ILE A 64 9.30 1.84 11.33
C ILE A 64 8.77 1.49 12.73
N SER A 65 8.00 2.38 13.34
CA SER A 65 7.41 2.11 14.65
C SER A 65 6.48 0.89 14.62
N ILE A 66 6.55 0.07 15.67
CA ILE A 66 5.69 -1.13 15.81
C ILE A 66 4.20 -0.78 15.66
N ALA A 67 3.76 0.38 16.17
CA ALA A 67 2.39 0.87 16.02
C ALA A 67 1.94 1.03 14.56
N LYS A 68 2.84 1.44 13.65
CA LYS A 68 2.54 1.52 12.21
C LYS A 68 2.38 0.12 11.61
N ILE A 69 3.22 -0.84 12.03
CA ILE A 69 3.12 -2.24 11.60
C ILE A 69 1.81 -2.87 12.08
N THR A 70 1.46 -2.67 13.37
CA THR A 70 0.21 -3.16 13.95
C THR A 70 -1.02 -2.61 13.24
N ARG A 71 -1.03 -1.32 12.89
CA ARG A 71 -2.11 -0.74 12.06
C ARG A 71 -2.21 -1.41 10.69
N GLY A 72 -1.08 -1.67 10.03
CA GLY A 72 -1.05 -2.42 8.77
C GLY A 72 -1.60 -3.83 8.91
N SER A 73 -1.22 -4.55 9.97
CA SER A 73 -1.72 -5.90 10.24
C SER A 73 -3.23 -5.93 10.48
N ASN A 74 -3.78 -4.98 11.24
CA ASN A 74 -5.22 -4.90 11.47
C ASN A 74 -5.99 -4.57 10.18
N ALA A 75 -5.51 -3.61 9.38
CA ALA A 75 -6.09 -3.30 8.08
C ALA A 75 -6.06 -4.51 7.13
N LEU A 76 -4.97 -5.30 7.16
CA LEU A 76 -4.87 -6.53 6.39
C LEU A 76 -5.89 -7.57 6.86
N LYS A 77 -6.13 -7.72 8.17
CA LYS A 77 -7.17 -8.65 8.69
C LYS A 77 -8.57 -8.30 8.20
N GLU A 78 -8.89 -7.00 8.12
CA GLU A 78 -10.18 -6.48 7.62
C GLU A 78 -10.32 -6.53 6.09
N THR A 79 -9.22 -6.78 5.37
CA THR A 79 -9.22 -6.91 3.91
C THR A 79 -9.81 -8.26 3.50
N SER A 80 -10.58 -8.28 2.39
CA SER A 80 -11.18 -9.51 1.87
C SER A 80 -10.13 -10.56 1.47
N GLU A 81 -10.48 -11.84 1.57
CA GLU A 81 -9.59 -12.94 1.16
C GLU A 81 -9.25 -12.92 -0.34
N GLU A 82 -10.18 -12.43 -1.17
CA GLU A 82 -9.94 -12.19 -2.60
C GLU A 82 -8.82 -11.15 -2.80
N MET A 83 -8.93 -9.98 -2.17
CA MET A 83 -7.92 -8.93 -2.31
C MET A 83 -6.56 -9.36 -1.74
N LYS A 84 -6.53 -10.11 -0.63
CA LYS A 84 -5.28 -10.70 -0.10
C LYS A 84 -4.62 -11.63 -1.11
N ARG A 85 -5.40 -12.47 -1.80
CA ARG A 85 -4.91 -13.36 -2.85
C ARG A 85 -4.35 -12.57 -4.04
N ASP A 86 -5.06 -11.55 -4.50
CA ASP A 86 -4.61 -10.70 -5.60
C ASP A 86 -3.29 -9.99 -5.27
N LEU A 87 -3.20 -9.39 -4.07
CA LEU A 87 -1.97 -8.75 -3.60
C LEU A 87 -0.79 -9.72 -3.57
N LYS A 88 -1.00 -10.96 -3.10
CA LYS A 88 0.04 -11.99 -3.09
C LYS A 88 0.52 -12.36 -4.50
N LEU A 89 -0.35 -12.34 -5.51
CA LEU A 89 0.02 -12.57 -6.90
C LEU A 89 0.75 -11.38 -7.51
N ILE A 90 0.28 -10.16 -7.23
CA ILE A 90 0.85 -8.91 -7.76
C ILE A 90 2.26 -8.67 -7.20
N MET A 91 2.45 -8.88 -5.89
CA MET A 91 3.71 -8.61 -5.18
C MET A 91 4.76 -9.72 -5.27
N ARG A 92 4.46 -10.82 -5.97
CA ARG A 92 5.42 -11.93 -6.20
C ARG A 92 6.42 -11.67 -7.32
N LYS A 93 6.24 -10.61 -8.09
CA LYS A 93 7.12 -10.17 -9.18
C LYS A 93 8.07 -9.09 -8.71
#